data_AF-A0AAW7ZIR3-F1
#
_entry.id   AF-A0AAW7ZIR3-F1
#
_cell.length_a   1.000
_cell.length_b   1.000
_cell.length_c   1.000
_cell.angle_alpha   90.00
_cell.angle_beta   90.00
_cell.angle_gamma   90.00
#
_symmetry.space_group_name_H-M   'P 1'
#
loop_
_entity.id
_entity.type
_entity.pdbx_description
1 polymer ?
#
loop_
_entity_poly.entity_id
_entity_poly.type
_entity_poly.pdbx_seq_one_letter_code
_entity_poly.pdbx_strand_id
1 'polypeptide(L)'
;MAFEHLKHLTDNNRSPLLLAACITGHDYNDALMILREQGCKLADTIKAGKRIETGLMALTCEALEHKAYKTIGEYLAFAGGAAAMPEHLEEITLAVAELRNRRERSWEA
;
A
#
# COMPACT_ATOMS: atom_id res chain seq x y z
N MET A 1 -2.23 2.03 -25.39
CA MET A 1 -1.20 1.63 -24.41
C MET A 1 -1.85 0.65 -23.45
N ALA A 2 -1.28 -0.54 -23.26
CA ALA A 2 -1.79 -1.52 -22.33
C ALA A 2 -1.39 -1.09 -20.90
N PHE A 3 -2.37 -0.97 -20.01
CA PHE A 3 -2.15 -0.54 -18.63
C PHE A 3 -1.39 -1.63 -17.86
N GLU A 4 -0.14 -1.37 -17.51
CA GLU A 4 0.71 -2.37 -16.85
C GLU A 4 0.33 -2.62 -15.39
N HIS A 5 -0.37 -1.68 -14.75
CA HIS A 5 -0.70 -1.66 -13.33
C HIS A 5 -1.91 -2.53 -12.93
N LEU A 6 -2.63 -3.09 -13.91
CA LEU A 6 -3.77 -3.98 -13.68
C LEU A 6 -3.52 -5.41 -14.21
N LYS A 7 -2.28 -5.72 -14.64
CA LYS A 7 -1.94 -6.92 -15.42
C LYS A 7 -2.21 -8.28 -14.74
N HIS A 8 -2.63 -8.33 -13.49
CA HIS A 8 -2.40 -9.52 -12.65
C HIS A 8 -3.60 -10.01 -11.83
N LEU A 9 -4.85 -9.75 -12.24
CA LEU A 9 -5.98 -10.53 -11.70
C LEU A 9 -5.84 -12.05 -11.97
N THR A 10 -4.94 -12.44 -12.88
CA THR A 10 -4.56 -13.83 -13.18
C THR A 10 -3.27 -14.31 -12.49
N ASP A 11 -2.49 -13.42 -11.86
CA ASP A 11 -1.28 -13.76 -11.11
C ASP A 11 -1.55 -13.59 -9.61
N ASN A 12 -1.88 -14.72 -8.97
CA ASN A 12 -2.31 -14.80 -7.59
C ASN A 12 -1.30 -14.20 -6.58
N ASN A 13 -0.03 -14.06 -6.97
CA ASN A 13 1.03 -13.60 -6.08
C ASN A 13 1.19 -12.07 -6.04
N ARG A 14 0.48 -11.31 -6.90
CA ARG A 14 0.71 -9.86 -7.07
C ARG A 14 -0.56 -9.04 -7.23
N SER A 15 -1.71 -9.62 -6.93
CA SER A 15 -3.02 -8.96 -7.05
C SER A 15 -3.19 -7.85 -6.00
N PRO A 16 -3.86 -6.73 -6.32
CA PRO A 16 -4.27 -5.74 -5.33
C PRO A 16 -5.19 -6.31 -4.23
N LEU A 17 -5.84 -7.47 -4.46
CA LEU A 17 -6.56 -8.21 -3.44
C LEU A 17 -5.62 -8.81 -2.38
N LEU A 18 -4.43 -9.25 -2.78
CA LEU A 18 -3.39 -9.72 -1.86
C LEU A 18 -2.86 -8.58 -0.99
N LEU A 19 -2.82 -7.36 -1.53
CA LEU A 19 -2.50 -6.13 -0.80
C LEU A 19 -3.44 -5.90 0.39
N ALA A 20 -4.74 -6.05 0.19
CA ALA A 20 -5.72 -5.97 1.27
C ALA A 20 -5.53 -7.10 2.30
N ALA A 21 -5.26 -8.32 1.86
CA ALA A 21 -4.99 -9.45 2.75
C ALA A 21 -3.74 -9.23 3.62
N CYS A 22 -2.64 -8.72 3.03
CA CYS A 22 -1.43 -8.37 3.76
C CYS A 22 -1.69 -7.30 4.81
N ILE A 23 -2.49 -6.28 4.52
CA ILE A 23 -2.85 -5.25 5.51
C ILE A 23 -3.62 -5.87 6.68
N THR A 24 -4.62 -6.72 6.40
CA THR A 24 -5.40 -7.42 7.44
C THR A 24 -4.56 -8.39 8.27
N GLY A 25 -3.60 -9.08 7.65
CA GLY A 25 -2.63 -9.95 8.33
C GLY A 25 -1.50 -9.19 9.04
N HIS A 26 -1.48 -7.86 8.89
CA HIS A 26 -0.40 -6.97 9.32
C HIS A 26 0.95 -7.23 8.63
N ASP A 27 1.00 -7.97 7.53
CA ASP A 27 2.18 -8.33 6.74
C ASP A 27 2.64 -7.16 5.85
N TYR A 28 2.96 -6.03 6.49
CA TYR A 28 3.21 -4.76 5.80
C TYR A 28 4.45 -4.76 4.89
N ASN A 29 5.43 -5.62 5.14
CA ASN A 29 6.59 -5.76 4.25
C ASN A 29 6.19 -6.41 2.91
N ASP A 30 5.31 -7.41 2.96
CA ASP A 30 4.79 -8.05 1.76
C ASP A 30 3.87 -7.10 1.00
N ALA A 31 3.05 -6.32 1.71
CA ALA A 31 2.25 -5.25 1.11
C ALA A 31 3.13 -4.22 0.34
N LEU A 32 4.25 -3.78 0.94
CA LEU A 32 5.20 -2.88 0.27
C LEU A 32 5.89 -3.53 -0.94
N MET A 33 6.20 -4.83 -0.87
CA MET A 33 6.74 -5.57 -2.01
C MET A 33 5.75 -5.60 -3.17
N ILE A 34 4.46 -5.86 -2.91
CA ILE A 34 3.41 -5.85 -3.93
C ILE A 34 3.29 -4.44 -4.54
N LEU A 35 3.25 -3.39 -3.73
CA LEU A 35 3.15 -2.00 -4.22
C LEU A 35 4.32 -1.62 -5.13
N ARG A 36 5.53 -2.06 -4.80
CA ARG A 36 6.71 -1.89 -5.64
C ARG A 36 6.53 -2.57 -7.00
N GLU A 37 6.06 -3.81 -7.01
CA GLU A 37 5.82 -4.57 -8.25
C GLU A 37 4.69 -3.98 -9.10
N GLN A 38 3.75 -3.25 -8.50
CA GLN A 38 2.74 -2.45 -9.20
C GLN A 38 3.29 -1.15 -9.83
N GLY A 39 4.59 -0.86 -9.62
CA GLY A 39 5.29 0.29 -10.17
C GLY A 39 5.26 1.53 -9.26
N CYS A 40 4.93 1.38 -7.98
CA CYS A 40 4.99 2.49 -7.04
C CYS A 40 6.46 2.85 -6.73
N LYS A 41 6.93 3.98 -7.27
CA LYS A 41 8.29 4.48 -7.03
C LYS A 41 8.55 4.80 -5.56
N LEU A 42 7.53 5.24 -4.81
CA LEU A 42 7.68 5.49 -3.39
C LEU A 42 8.03 4.20 -2.66
N ALA A 43 7.40 3.07 -3.00
CA ALA A 43 7.70 1.77 -2.39
C ALA A 43 9.16 1.33 -2.62
N ASP A 44 9.76 1.63 -3.77
CA ASP A 44 11.19 1.39 -4.03
C ASP A 44 12.12 2.13 -3.05
N THR A 45 11.71 3.33 -2.63
CA THR A 45 12.52 4.18 -1.74
C THR A 45 12.42 3.77 -0.26
N ILE A 46 11.39 3.00 0.09
CA ILE A 46 11.16 2.55 1.46
C ILE A 46 12.07 1.36 1.76
N LYS A 47 13.16 1.61 2.48
CA LYS A 47 14.03 0.53 2.98
C LYS A 47 13.33 -0.26 4.09
N ALA A 48 13.41 -1.58 4.03
CA ALA A 48 12.97 -2.46 5.11
C ALA A 48 13.69 -2.09 6.43
N GLY A 49 12.93 -1.97 7.52
CA GLY A 49 13.44 -1.59 8.84
C GLY A 49 13.82 -0.12 9.02
N LYS A 50 13.61 0.76 8.02
CA LYS A 50 13.72 2.21 8.21
C LYS A 50 12.35 2.83 8.42
N ARG A 51 12.22 3.59 9.50
CA ARG A 51 11.08 4.50 9.69
C ARG A 51 11.13 5.61 8.66
N ILE A 52 9.97 5.89 8.07
CA ILE A 52 9.76 7.01 7.16
C ILE A 52 8.71 7.95 7.74
N GLU A 53 8.83 9.24 7.47
CA GLU A 53 7.79 10.21 7.78
C GLU A 53 6.69 10.14 6.73
N THR A 54 5.48 9.79 7.15
CA THR A 54 4.33 9.58 6.25
C THR A 54 3.36 10.75 6.22
N GLY A 55 3.47 11.67 7.19
CA GLY A 55 2.47 12.73 7.40
C GLY A 55 1.14 12.23 7.98
N LEU A 56 1.01 10.94 8.30
CA LEU A 56 -0.25 10.33 8.75
C LEU A 56 -0.27 9.99 10.25
N MET A 57 0.63 10.59 11.04
CA MET A 57 0.76 10.30 12.47
C MET A 57 -0.50 10.65 13.28
N ALA A 58 -1.31 11.59 12.81
CA ALA A 58 -2.56 12.00 13.47
C ALA A 58 -3.70 10.98 13.32
N LEU A 59 -3.62 10.04 12.37
CA LEU A 59 -4.66 9.04 12.14
C LEU A 59 -4.51 7.86 13.12
N THR A 60 -5.60 7.19 13.49
CA THR A 60 -5.54 5.91 14.22
C THR A 60 -5.13 4.76 13.28
N CYS A 61 -4.76 3.59 13.82
CA CYS A 61 -4.49 2.41 12.97
C CYS A 61 -5.73 2.02 12.16
N GLU A 62 -6.91 1.99 12.79
CA GLU A 62 -8.19 1.72 12.13
C GLU A 62 -8.48 2.73 11.00
N ALA A 63 -8.22 4.01 11.22
CA ALA A 63 -8.40 5.03 10.19
C ALA A 63 -7.41 4.86 9.01
N LEU A 64 -6.18 4.43 9.29
CA LEU A 64 -5.18 4.11 8.25
C LEU A 64 -5.59 2.90 7.42
N GLU A 65 -6.01 1.82 8.08
CA GLU A 65 -6.51 0.61 7.42
C GLU A 65 -7.71 0.93 6.54
N HIS A 66 -8.70 1.66 7.08
CA HIS A 66 -9.87 2.06 6.32
C HIS A 66 -9.50 2.95 5.11
N LYS A 67 -8.57 3.92 5.27
CA LYS A 67 -8.05 4.70 4.13
C LYS A 67 -7.41 3.78 3.10
N ALA A 68 -6.55 2.85 3.50
CA ALA A 68 -5.88 1.94 2.59
C ALA A 68 -6.87 1.05 1.83
N TYR A 69 -7.85 0.45 2.51
CA TYR A 69 -8.87 -0.39 1.86
C TYR A 69 -9.73 0.39 0.87
N LYS A 70 -10.13 1.61 1.25
CA LYS A 70 -10.87 2.50 0.35
C LYS A 70 -10.05 2.80 -0.91
N THR A 71 -8.81 3.25 -0.76
CA THR A 71 -7.95 3.58 -1.90
C THR A 71 -7.61 2.36 -2.76
N ILE A 72 -7.43 1.17 -2.16
CA ILE A 72 -7.29 -0.10 -2.92
C ILE A 72 -8.54 -0.37 -3.77
N GLY A 73 -9.74 -0.17 -3.20
CA GLY A 73 -11.00 -0.30 -3.93
C GLY A 73 -11.10 0.68 -5.11
N GLU A 74 -10.72 1.93 -4.89
CA GLU A 74 -10.69 2.97 -5.94
C GLU A 74 -9.67 2.66 -7.05
N TYR A 75 -8.49 2.15 -6.67
CA TYR A 75 -7.48 1.66 -7.61
C TYR A 75 -8.00 0.50 -8.46
N LEU A 76 -8.62 -0.51 -7.83
CA LEU A 76 -9.22 -1.66 -8.51
C LEU A 76 -10.37 -1.27 -9.45
N ALA A 77 -11.19 -0.30 -9.03
CA ALA A 77 -12.27 0.24 -9.83
C ALA A 77 -11.80 1.15 -10.97
N PHE A 78 -10.48 1.42 -11.08
CA PHE A 78 -9.89 2.38 -12.01
C PHE A 78 -10.52 3.79 -11.88
N ALA A 79 -10.86 4.17 -10.65
CA ALA A 79 -11.50 5.44 -10.36
C ALA A 79 -10.56 6.61 -10.67
N GLY A 80 -11.05 7.59 -11.44
CA GLY A 80 -10.23 8.72 -11.93
C GLY A 80 -9.35 8.40 -13.14
N GLY A 81 -9.37 7.16 -13.62
CA GLY A 81 -8.64 6.73 -14.81
C GLY A 81 -7.13 6.65 -14.61
N ALA A 82 -6.39 6.52 -15.72
CA ALA A 82 -4.94 6.26 -15.71
C ALA A 82 -4.12 7.32 -14.96
N ALA A 83 -4.57 8.58 -15.00
CA ALA A 83 -3.87 9.70 -14.36
C ALA A 83 -3.90 9.60 -12.83
N ALA A 84 -4.93 8.99 -12.23
CA ALA A 84 -5.09 8.84 -10.78
C ALA A 84 -4.37 7.60 -10.22
N MET A 85 -3.98 6.63 -11.07
CA MET A 85 -3.40 5.36 -10.60
C MET A 85 -2.09 5.53 -9.81
N PRO A 86 -1.14 6.40 -10.22
CA PRO A 86 0.08 6.62 -9.42
C PRO A 86 -0.23 7.22 -8.05
N GLU A 87 -1.18 8.15 -7.98
CA GLU A 87 -1.60 8.79 -6.72
C GLU A 87 -2.21 7.76 -5.77
N HIS A 88 -3.11 6.90 -6.26
CA HIS A 88 -3.67 5.83 -5.44
C HIS A 88 -2.60 4.89 -4.90
N LEU A 89 -1.63 4.49 -5.72
CA LEU A 89 -0.51 3.65 -5.28
C LEU A 89 0.34 4.33 -4.19
N GLU A 90 0.62 5.63 -4.34
CA GLU A 90 1.36 6.41 -3.34
C GLU A 90 0.58 6.54 -2.02
N GLU A 91 -0.72 6.83 -2.08
CA GLU A 91 -1.58 6.91 -0.90
C GLU A 91 -1.63 5.59 -0.12
N ILE A 92 -1.81 4.47 -0.83
CA ILE A 92 -1.79 3.13 -0.21
C ILE A 92 -0.42 2.89 0.43
N THR A 93 0.67 3.25 -0.26
CA THR A 93 2.04 3.07 0.22
C THR A 93 2.31 3.85 1.50
N LEU A 94 1.85 5.10 1.60
CA LEU A 94 1.98 5.91 2.80
C LEU A 94 1.22 5.32 3.98
N ALA A 95 0.00 4.83 3.76
CA ALA A 95 -0.80 4.19 4.79
C ALA A 95 -0.14 2.90 5.31
N VAL A 96 0.31 2.03 4.40
CA VAL A 96 1.01 0.78 4.74
C VAL A 96 2.30 1.06 5.48
N ALA A 97 3.08 2.06 5.05
CA ALA A 97 4.33 2.42 5.71
C ALA A 97 4.11 2.96 7.13
N GLU A 98 3.06 3.75 7.35
CA GLU A 98 2.74 4.23 8.69
C GLU A 98 2.33 3.08 9.59
N LEU A 99 1.46 2.18 9.13
CA LEU A 99 1.05 0.98 9.86
C LEU A 99 2.27 0.12 10.26
N ARG A 100 3.21 -0.08 9.33
CA ARG A 100 4.49 -0.76 9.60
C ARG A 100 5.29 -0.05 10.69
N ASN A 101 5.48 1.27 10.59
CA ASN A 101 6.20 2.06 11.60
C ASN A 101 5.61 1.86 12.99
N ARG A 102 4.26 1.76 13.11
CA ARG A 102 3.58 1.56 14.40
C ARG A 102 3.81 0.16 14.96
N ARG A 103 3.76 -0.85 14.10
CA ARG A 103 4.03 -2.24 14.49
C ARG A 103 5.45 -2.39 15.04
N GLU A 104 6.44 -1.80 14.37
CA GLU A 104 7.82 -1.78 14.85
C GLU A 104 7.95 -1.06 16.21
N ARG A 105 7.26 0.08 16.41
CA ARG A 105 7.22 0.77 17.72
C ARG A 105 6.67 -0.11 18.84
N SER A 106 5.63 -0.90 18.57
CA SER A 106 5.00 -1.77 19.56
C SER A 106 5.88 -2.95 19.99
N TRP A 107 6.92 -3.31 19.23
CA TRP A 107 7.83 -4.41 19.55
C TRP A 107 9.11 -3.93 20.27
N GLU A 108 9.37 -2.63 20.25
CA GLU A 108 10.49 -1.99 20.96
C GLU A 108 10.12 -1.51 22.38
N ALA A 109 8.83 -1.48 22.73
CA ALA A 109 8.28 -1.06 24.02
C ALA A 109 7.96 -2.25 24.92
#